data_AF-A0A0E3P7Q1-F1
#
_entry.id   AF-A0A0E3P7Q1-F1
#
_cell.length_a   1.000
_cell.length_b   1.000
_cell.length_c   1.000
_cell.angle_alpha   90.00
_cell.angle_beta   90.00
_cell.angle_gamma   90.00
#
_symmetry.space_group_name_H-M   'P 1'
#
loop_
_entity.id
_entity.type
_entity.pdbx_description
1 polymer ?
#
loop_
_entity_poly.entity_id
_entity_poly.type
_entity_poly.pdbx_seq_one_letter_code
_entity_poly.pdbx_strand_id
1 'polypeptide(L)'
;MRYSYEISRHLERDLEKIQKKDKERFEILLNKMSEILDNPHRFKPLRHDMKGLRRVHIDKSFVLVFEIVESEDKVIFWDFAHHDGVYRTS
;
A
#
# COMPACT_ATOMS: atom_id res chain seq x y z
N MET A 1 6.16 -16.54 9.89
CA MET A 1 6.93 -16.39 8.65
C MET A 1 6.50 -15.08 8.04
N ARG A 2 7.43 -14.20 7.66
CA ARG A 2 7.10 -12.89 7.09
C ARG A 2 6.98 -13.06 5.58
N TYR A 3 5.97 -12.42 4.98
CA TYR A 3 5.77 -12.45 3.54
C TYR A 3 6.95 -11.79 2.83
N SER A 4 7.36 -12.34 1.69
CA SER A 4 8.24 -11.64 0.76
C SER A 4 7.49 -10.48 0.11
N TYR A 5 8.18 -9.58 -0.58
CA TYR A 5 7.50 -8.45 -1.21
C TYR A 5 8.09 -8.01 -2.54
N GLU A 6 7.22 -7.43 -3.35
CA GLU A 6 7.54 -6.66 -4.54
C GLU A 6 6.87 -5.28 -4.46
N ILE A 7 7.48 -4.29 -5.08
CA ILE A 7 6.95 -2.92 -5.17
C ILE A 7 6.77 -2.59 -6.64
N SER A 8 5.61 -2.05 -7.01
CA SER A 8 5.40 -1.59 -8.38
C SER A 8 6.38 -0.45 -8.71
N ARG A 9 6.82 -0.37 -9.97
CA ARG A 9 7.70 0.73 -10.42
C ARG A 9 7.09 2.12 -10.20
N HIS A 10 5.75 2.21 -10.17
CA HIS A 10 5.06 3.46 -9.89
C HIS A 10 5.25 3.86 -8.42
N LEU A 11 4.94 2.92 -7.52
CA LEU A 11 5.08 3.13 -6.09
C LEU A 11 6.54 3.36 -5.69
N GLU A 12 7.52 2.67 -6.30
CA GLU A 12 8.95 2.94 -6.06
C GLU A 12 9.30 4.42 -6.32
N ARG A 13 8.83 4.99 -7.43
CA ARG A 13 9.08 6.41 -7.76
C ARG A 13 8.42 7.34 -6.77
N ASP A 14 7.26 6.98 -6.24
CA ASP A 14 6.57 7.81 -5.25
C ASP A 14 7.21 7.69 -3.87
N LEU A 15 7.75 6.52 -3.52
CA LEU A 15 8.60 6.32 -2.34
C LEU A 15 9.88 7.17 -2.41
N GLU A 16 10.54 7.24 -3.57
CA GLU A 16 11.71 8.12 -3.74
C GLU A 16 11.36 9.60 -3.58
N LYS A 17 10.20 10.03 -4.08
CA LYS A 17 9.74 11.42 -3.96
C LYS A 17 9.37 11.75 -2.51
N ILE A 18 8.64 10.86 -1.84
CA ILE A 18 8.16 11.10 -0.47
C ILE A 18 9.33 11.06 0.52
N GLN A 19 10.30 10.17 0.35
CA GLN A 19 11.52 10.15 1.16
C GLN A 19 12.25 11.50 1.15
N LYS A 20 12.25 12.20 0.01
CA LYS A 20 12.90 13.52 -0.14
C LYS A 20 12.06 14.66 0.40
N LYS A 21 10.73 14.59 0.25
CA LYS A 21 9.81 15.70 0.56
C LYS A 21 9.22 15.65 1.98
N ASP A 22 8.98 14.45 2.49
CA ASP A 22 8.24 14.20 3.72
C ASP A 22 8.73 12.90 4.36
N LYS A 23 9.83 13.02 5.12
CA LYS A 23 10.48 11.88 5.79
C LYS A 23 9.57 11.21 6.81
N GLU A 24 8.76 11.98 7.53
CA GLU A 24 7.84 11.45 8.52
C GLU A 24 6.81 10.53 7.85
N ARG A 25 6.17 10.98 6.76
CA ARG A 25 5.22 10.13 6.02
C ARG A 25 5.89 8.91 5.40
N PHE A 26 7.14 9.05 4.94
CA PHE A 26 7.92 7.91 4.45
C PHE A 26 8.14 6.85 5.55
N GLU A 27 8.51 7.25 6.77
CA GLU A 27 8.69 6.33 7.90
C GLU A 27 7.39 5.65 8.31
N ILE A 28 6.28 6.40 8.39
CA ILE A 28 4.94 5.84 8.67
C ILE A 28 4.57 4.79 7.62
N LEU A 29 4.85 5.07 6.34
CA LEU A 29 4.58 4.16 5.24
C LEU A 29 5.42 2.88 5.35
N LEU A 30 6.73 2.99 5.59
CA LEU A 30 7.62 1.83 5.77
C LEU A 30 7.19 0.96 6.97
N ASN A 31 6.85 1.58 8.09
CA ASN A 31 6.34 0.86 9.26
C ASN A 31 5.05 0.11 8.92
N LYS A 32 4.14 0.73 8.16
CA LYS A 32 2.92 0.07 7.74
C LYS A 32 3.16 -1.08 6.77
N MET A 33 4.08 -0.93 5.82
CA MET A 33 4.51 -2.02 4.94
C MET A 33 5.06 -3.19 5.77
N SER A 34 5.84 -2.90 6.82
CA SER A 34 6.32 -3.94 7.73
C SER A 34 5.18 -4.70 8.42
N GLU A 35 4.20 -3.99 8.98
CA GLU A 35 3.02 -4.62 9.59
C GLU A 35 2.22 -5.47 8.59
N ILE A 36 2.12 -5.03 7.33
CA ILE A 36 1.47 -5.80 6.26
C ILE A 36 2.21 -7.12 6.02
N LEU A 37 3.54 -7.09 5.96
CA LEU A 37 4.31 -8.31 5.71
C LEU A 37 4.25 -9.31 6.87
N ASP A 38 4.01 -8.84 8.09
CA ASP A 38 3.84 -9.71 9.26
C ASP A 38 2.45 -10.37 9.30
N ASN A 39 1.39 -9.67 8.85
CA ASN A 39 0.04 -10.24 8.76
C ASN A 39 -0.84 -9.52 7.70
N PRO A 40 -0.71 -9.87 6.40
CA PRO A 40 -1.36 -9.12 5.33
C PRO A 40 -2.88 -9.35 5.28
N HIS A 41 -3.35 -10.45 5.85
CA HIS A 41 -4.76 -10.84 5.90
C HIS A 41 -5.62 -9.99 6.85
N ARG A 42 -4.98 -9.26 7.78
CA ARG A 42 -5.65 -8.37 8.75
C ARG A 42 -6.34 -7.17 8.11
N PHE A 43 -5.92 -6.76 6.91
CA PHE A 43 -6.36 -5.51 6.28
C PHE A 43 -7.59 -5.70 5.40
N LYS A 44 -8.35 -4.62 5.21
CA LYS A 44 -9.66 -4.68 4.52
C LYS A 44 -9.46 -4.94 3.02
N PRO A 45 -10.19 -5.89 2.43
CA PRO A 45 -10.24 -6.04 0.97
C PRO A 45 -10.91 -4.80 0.35
N LEU A 46 -10.49 -4.47 -0.86
CA LEU A 46 -11.24 -3.55 -1.72
C LEU A 46 -12.56 -4.21 -2.12
N ARG A 47 -13.62 -3.40 -2.25
CA ARG A 47 -14.95 -3.88 -2.68
C ARG A 47 -15.01 -3.97 -4.21
N HIS A 48 -15.94 -4.79 -4.73
CA HIS A 48 -16.27 -4.95 -6.15
C HIS A 48 -15.19 -5.65 -6.99
N ASP A 49 -15.04 -5.27 -8.27
CA ASP A 49 -14.26 -5.97 -9.32
C ASP A 49 -12.75 -6.04 -9.05
N MET A 50 -12.27 -5.38 -7.99
CA MET A 50 -10.88 -5.41 -7.53
C MET A 50 -10.58 -6.66 -6.67
N LYS A 51 -11.04 -7.84 -7.11
CA LYS A 51 -10.86 -9.11 -6.38
C LYS A 51 -9.38 -9.38 -6.16
N GLY A 52 -8.99 -9.59 -4.91
CA GLY A 52 -7.61 -9.90 -4.49
C GLY A 52 -6.84 -8.72 -3.92
N LEU A 53 -7.28 -7.48 -4.18
CA LEU A 53 -6.62 -6.29 -3.66
C LEU A 53 -7.13 -5.90 -2.27
N ARG A 54 -6.22 -5.40 -1.45
CA ARG A 54 -6.45 -4.89 -0.09
C ARG A 54 -5.95 -3.47 0.02
N ARG A 55 -6.50 -2.72 0.97
CA ARG A 55 -6.08 -1.35 1.26
C ARG A 55 -5.88 -1.09 2.74
N VAL A 56 -4.96 -0.17 3.02
CA VAL A 56 -4.76 0.40 4.36
C VAL A 56 -4.65 1.92 4.27
N HIS A 57 -5.22 2.62 5.25
CA HIS A 57 -5.00 4.06 5.39
C HIS A 57 -3.63 4.31 5.98
N ILE A 58 -2.92 5.27 5.39
CA ILE A 58 -1.65 5.79 5.85
C ILE A 58 -1.89 7.23 6.28
N ASP A 59 -1.58 7.53 7.54
CA ASP A 59 -1.91 8.82 8.14
C ASP A 59 -3.42 9.14 7.97
N LYS A 60 -3.81 10.42 7.84
CA LYS A 60 -5.20 10.85 7.72
C LYS A 60 -5.77 10.68 6.31
N SER A 61 -4.95 10.87 5.27
CA SER A 61 -5.48 11.11 3.93
C SER A 61 -4.93 10.25 2.79
N PHE A 62 -4.00 9.35 3.09
CA PHE A 62 -3.39 8.48 2.07
C PHE A 62 -3.86 7.03 2.20
N VAL A 63 -3.80 6.30 1.09
CA VAL A 63 -4.17 4.90 1.01
C VAL A 63 -3.03 4.15 0.31
N LEU A 64 -2.57 3.07 0.94
CA LEU A 64 -1.67 2.09 0.34
C LEU A 64 -2.52 0.90 -0.13
N VAL A 65 -2.37 0.53 -1.40
CA VAL A 65 -3.02 -0.62 -2.03
C VAL A 65 -2.00 -1.73 -2.26
N PHE A 66 -2.38 -2.95 -1.93
CA PHE A 66 -1.53 -4.12 -2.07
C PHE A 66 -2.32 -5.39 -2.39
N GLU A 67 -1.61 -6.41 -2.83
CA GLU A 67 -2.13 -7.74 -3.15
C GLU A 67 -1.40 -8.81 -2.34
N ILE A 68 -2.08 -9.91 -2.04
CA ILE A 68 -1.47 -11.10 -1.44
C ILE A 68 -1.45 -12.20 -2.51
N VAL A 69 -0.26 -12.67 -2.85
CA VAL A 69 -0.05 -13.83 -3.72
C VAL A 69 0.15 -15.05 -2.82
N GLU A 70 -0.95 -15.71 -2.48
CA GLU A 70 -0.99 -16.82 -1.51
C GLU A 70 -0.07 -17.98 -1.90
N SER A 71 0.10 -18.25 -3.20
CA SER A 71 0.95 -19.33 -3.70
C SER A 71 2.44 -19.12 -3.46
N GLU A 72 2.85 -17.88 -3.15
CA GLU A 72 4.25 -17.48 -3.03
C GLU A 72 4.58 -16.89 -1.65
N ASP A 73 3.63 -16.85 -0.71
CA ASP A 73 3.75 -16.09 0.54
C ASP A 73 4.32 -14.67 0.27
N LYS A 74 3.78 -14.00 -0.76
CA LYS A 74 4.28 -12.72 -1.27
C LYS A 74 3.22 -11.62 -1.21
N VAL A 75 3.65 -10.41 -0.91
CA VAL A 75 2.84 -9.19 -0.98
C VAL A 75 3.35 -8.29 -2.10
N ILE A 76 2.45 -7.86 -2.98
CA ILE A 76 2.78 -6.87 -4.03
C ILE A 76 2.19 -5.52 -3.61
N PHE A 77 3.04 -4.52 -3.41
CA PHE A 77 2.61 -3.16 -3.12
C PHE A 77 2.40 -2.39 -4.44
N TRP A 78 1.16 -2.00 -4.70
CA TRP A 78 0.76 -1.47 -6.00
C TRP A 78 0.82 0.04 -6.07
N ASP A 79 0.22 0.74 -5.10
CA ASP A 79 0.00 2.17 -5.20
C ASP A 79 -0.13 2.85 -3.83
N PHE A 80 0.26 4.13 -3.76
CA PHE A 80 0.16 4.99 -2.59
C PHE A 80 -0.37 6.37 -3.01
N ALA A 81 -1.65 6.62 -2.76
CA ALA A 81 -2.32 7.81 -3.25
C ALA A 81 -3.24 8.45 -2.20
N HIS A 82 -3.53 9.74 -2.40
CA HIS A 82 -4.46 10.49 -1.57
C HIS A 82 -5.91 10.07 -1.86
N HIS A 83 -6.72 9.81 -0.84
CA HIS A 83 -8.09 9.34 -1.06
C HIS A 83 -9.00 10.40 -1.71
N ASP A 84 -8.67 11.69 -1.62
CA ASP A 84 -9.47 12.75 -2.28
C ASP A 84 -9.26 12.81 -3.80
N GLY A 85 -8.36 12.00 -4.36
CA GLY A 85 -8.16 11.90 -5.81
C GLY A 85 -9.31 11.21 -6.57
N VAL A 86 -10.26 10.57 -5.88
CA VAL A 86 -11.31 9.75 -6.50
C VAL A 86 -12.71 10.40 -6.45
N TYR A 87 -12.88 11.51 -5.72
CA TYR A 87 -14.17 12.25 -5.65
C TYR A 87 -14.12 13.62 -6.35
N ARG A 88 -13.29 13.78 -7.39
CA ARG A 88 -13.51 14.83 -8.40
C ARG A 88 -13.99 14.19 -9.69
N THR A 89 -15.24 13.78 -9.69
CA THR A 89 -15.97 13.48 -10.92
C THR A 89 -17.05 14.55 -11.07
N SER A 90 -16.87 15.39 -12.09
CA SER A 90 -17.85 16.29 -12.72
C SER A 90 -18.33 17.52 -11.96
#